data_AF-I4BLA7-F1
#
_entry.id   AF-I4BLA7-F1
#
_cell.length_a   1.000
_cell.length_b   1.000
_cell.length_c   1.000
_cell.angle_alpha   90.00
_cell.angle_beta   90.00
_cell.angle_gamma   90.00
#
_symmetry.space_group_name_H-M   'P 1'
#
loop_
_entity.id
_entity.type
_entity.pdbx_description
1 polymer ?
#
loop_
_entity_poly.entity_id
_entity_poly.type
_entity_poly.pdbx_seq_one_letter_code
_entity_poly.pdbx_strand_id
1 'polypeptide(L)'
;MDWDQDWVGRPVYYDRHGAPMTLRQWARQLEDEAYRHIARDVIGPEEPLDPAPLITVSTVWVGLNSDWRSDEPLTYQTIVVGGGYDASGLWYATEDEAREGHRRVVDELRAAQRSPTDASQLREAPANTEPPRSRGRHARDD
;
A
#
# COMPACT_ATOMS: atom_id res chain seq x y z
N MET A 1 -17.46 18.88 16.82
CA MET A 1 -16.91 17.59 16.42
C MET A 1 -15.57 17.90 15.81
N ASP A 2 -14.49 17.41 16.43
CA ASP A 2 -13.17 17.51 15.85
C ASP A 2 -13.09 16.44 14.75
N TRP A 3 -12.89 16.87 13.51
CA TRP A 3 -12.78 15.97 12.36
C TRP A 3 -11.33 15.59 12.08
N ASP A 4 -10.37 16.24 12.74
CA ASP A 4 -8.95 16.02 12.52
C ASP A 4 -8.43 14.85 13.36
N GLN A 5 -9.24 14.36 14.31
CA GLN A 5 -8.91 13.26 15.22
C GLN A 5 -9.93 12.12 15.15
N ASP A 6 -9.45 10.89 15.37
CA ASP A 6 -10.28 9.70 15.54
C ASP A 6 -10.92 9.65 16.95
N TRP A 7 -11.68 8.59 17.25
CA TRP A 7 -12.39 8.45 18.54
C TRP A 7 -11.47 8.23 19.74
N VAL A 8 -10.16 8.02 19.55
CA VAL A 8 -9.15 7.96 20.62
C VAL A 8 -8.23 9.20 20.64
N GLY A 9 -8.51 10.21 19.80
CA GLY A 9 -7.76 11.47 19.77
C GLY A 9 -6.50 11.44 18.91
N ARG A 10 -6.32 10.43 18.05
CA ARG A 10 -5.17 10.37 17.12
C ARG A 10 -5.48 11.14 15.84
N PRO A 11 -4.49 11.78 15.19
CA PRO A 11 -4.72 12.44 13.92
C PRO A 11 -5.22 11.46 12.85
N VAL A 12 -6.17 11.92 12.03
CA VAL A 12 -6.76 11.13 10.93
C VAL A 12 -5.98 11.34 9.62
N TYR A 13 -5.50 12.57 9.40
CA TYR A 13 -4.88 12.98 8.15
C TYR A 13 -3.40 13.26 8.30
N TYR A 14 -2.62 12.89 7.29
CA TYR A 14 -1.17 13.00 7.29
C TYR A 14 -0.67 13.43 5.92
N ASP A 15 0.36 14.28 5.87
CA ASP A 15 1.03 14.65 4.63
C ASP A 15 1.93 13.51 4.11
N ARG A 16 2.70 13.77 3.04
CA ARG A 16 3.58 12.75 2.45
C ARG A 16 4.75 12.35 3.37
N HIS A 17 5.12 13.21 4.31
CA HIS A 17 6.19 12.95 5.26
C HIS A 17 5.68 12.31 6.56
N GLY A 18 4.37 11.99 6.64
CA GLY A 18 3.75 11.44 7.84
C GLY A 18 3.47 12.49 8.91
N ALA A 19 3.51 13.78 8.58
CA ALA A 19 3.16 14.83 9.54
C ALA A 19 1.64 15.03 9.58
N PRO A 20 1.02 15.16 10.77
CA PRO A 20 -0.42 15.40 10.91
C PRO A 20 -0.91 16.64 10.15
N MET A 21 -2.10 16.52 9.57
CA MET A 21 -2.80 17.60 8.86
C MET A 21 -4.23 17.75 9.37
N THR A 22 -4.80 18.94 9.15
CA THR A 22 -6.25 19.15 9.26
C THR A 22 -6.98 18.59 8.03
N LEU A 23 -8.26 18.28 8.16
CA LEU A 23 -9.14 17.87 7.07
C LEU A 23 -9.07 18.83 5.87
N ARG A 24 -9.03 20.15 6.13
CA ARG A 24 -8.97 21.16 5.07
C ARG A 24 -7.63 21.13 4.33
N GLN A 25 -6.52 20.89 5.04
CA GLN A 25 -5.21 20.76 4.40
C GLN A 25 -5.14 19.47 3.57
N TRP A 26 -5.64 18.36 4.12
CA TRP A 26 -5.72 17.09 3.40
C TRP A 26 -6.57 17.20 2.13
N ALA A 27 -7.77 17.80 2.20
CA ALA A 27 -8.66 17.94 1.05
C ALA A 27 -8.01 18.70 -0.11
N ARG A 28 -7.26 19.77 0.19
CA ARG A 28 -6.51 20.53 -0.82
C ARG A 28 -5.45 19.69 -1.52
N GLN A 29 -4.74 18.85 -0.76
CA GLN A 29 -3.71 17.98 -1.31
C GLN A 29 -4.29 16.78 -2.05
N LEU A 30 -5.46 16.29 -1.64
CA LEU A 30 -6.16 15.19 -2.31
C LEU A 30 -6.64 15.58 -3.72
N GLU A 31 -7.04 16.85 -3.88
CA GLU A 31 -7.45 17.43 -5.17
C GLU A 31 -6.28 17.70 -6.12
N ASP A 32 -5.05 17.83 -5.61
CA ASP A 32 -3.84 17.99 -6.42
C ASP A 32 -3.34 16.62 -6.90
N GLU A 33 -3.56 16.32 -8.19
CA GLU A 33 -3.14 15.06 -8.80
C GLU A 33 -1.62 14.86 -8.77
N ALA A 34 -0.83 15.92 -8.93
CA ALA A 34 0.63 15.84 -8.89
C ALA A 34 1.13 15.55 -7.47
N TYR A 35 0.44 16.08 -6.45
CA TYR A 35 0.69 15.74 -5.06
C TYR A 35 0.13 14.38 -4.66
N ARG A 36 -0.92 13.87 -5.29
CA ARG A 36 -1.49 12.58 -4.91
C ARG A 36 -0.76 11.39 -5.53
N HIS A 37 -0.33 11.52 -6.78
CA HIS A 37 0.14 10.39 -7.57
C HIS A 37 1.65 10.19 -7.45
N ILE A 38 2.08 8.98 -7.08
CA ILE A 38 3.49 8.66 -6.80
C ILE A 38 4.14 7.94 -7.99
N ALA A 39 3.42 6.97 -8.55
CA ALA A 39 3.87 6.17 -9.68
C ALA A 39 2.68 5.54 -10.42
N ARG A 40 2.86 5.32 -11.73
CA ARG A 40 1.90 4.59 -12.56
C ARG A 40 2.59 3.86 -13.69
N ASP A 41 2.25 2.60 -13.82
CA ASP A 41 2.64 1.74 -14.93
C ASP A 41 1.38 1.12 -15.57
N VAL A 42 1.41 1.00 -16.90
CA VAL A 42 0.41 0.26 -17.67
C VAL A 42 1.12 -0.90 -18.33
N ILE A 43 0.63 -2.12 -18.07
CA ILE A 43 1.23 -3.36 -18.54
C ILE A 43 0.20 -4.03 -19.45
N GLY A 44 0.55 -4.17 -20.73
CA GLY A 44 -0.21 -4.90 -21.73
C GLY A 44 0.53 -6.15 -22.20
N PRO A 45 -0.14 -7.04 -22.95
CA PRO A 45 0.48 -8.23 -23.53
C PRO A 45 1.61 -7.86 -24.50
N GLU A 46 2.64 -8.71 -24.60
CA GLU A 46 3.76 -8.53 -25.55
C GLU A 46 3.27 -8.51 -27.00
N GLU A 47 2.28 -9.34 -27.32
CA GLU A 47 1.58 -9.30 -28.60
C GLU A 47 0.29 -8.47 -28.49
N PRO A 48 0.04 -7.52 -29.40
CA PRO A 48 -1.19 -6.75 -29.39
C PRO A 48 -2.41 -7.65 -29.56
N LEU A 49 -3.24 -7.73 -28.53
CA LEU A 49 -4.59 -8.28 -28.61
C LEU A 49 -5.58 -7.13 -28.85
N ASP A 50 -6.70 -7.39 -29.51
CA ASP A 50 -7.78 -6.39 -29.70
C ASP A 50 -9.12 -6.93 -29.14
N PRO A 51 -9.63 -6.38 -28.02
CA PRO A 51 -8.96 -5.43 -27.13
C PRO A 51 -7.92 -6.12 -26.23
N ALA A 52 -6.77 -5.48 -26.03
CA ALA A 52 -5.76 -5.97 -25.10
C ALA A 52 -6.24 -5.78 -23.66
N PRO A 53 -6.18 -6.81 -22.79
CA PRO A 53 -6.34 -6.59 -21.37
C PRO A 53 -5.14 -5.77 -20.87
N LEU A 54 -5.40 -4.56 -20.39
CA LEU A 54 -4.39 -3.71 -19.76
C LEU A 54 -4.50 -3.84 -18.25
N ILE A 55 -3.36 -4.08 -17.61
CA ILE A 55 -3.23 -4.01 -16.16
C ILE A 55 -2.60 -2.65 -15.83
N THR A 56 -3.27 -1.86 -15.00
CA THR A 56 -2.71 -0.61 -14.47
C THR A 56 -2.26 -0.85 -13.04
N VAL A 57 -1.01 -0.49 -12.74
CA VAL A 57 -0.50 -0.38 -11.38
C VAL A 57 -0.41 1.10 -11.05
N SER A 58 -1.09 1.55 -10.01
CA SER A 58 -1.07 2.95 -9.57
C SER A 58 -0.75 3.02 -8.09
N THR A 59 0.25 3.82 -7.75
CA THR A 59 0.63 4.12 -6.37
C THR A 59 0.28 5.55 -6.05
N VAL A 60 -0.50 5.72 -5.00
CA VAL A 60 -1.04 7.02 -4.57
C VAL A 60 -0.78 7.25 -3.10
N TRP A 61 -0.57 8.51 -2.75
CA TRP A 61 -0.81 8.99 -1.41
C TRP A 61 -2.33 9.11 -1.21
N VAL A 62 -2.84 8.52 -0.13
CA VAL A 62 -4.24 8.63 0.31
C VAL A 62 -4.33 9.67 1.44
N GLY A 63 -3.30 9.76 2.28
CA GLY A 63 -3.23 10.75 3.37
C GLY A 63 -4.23 10.54 4.50
N LEU A 64 -5.02 9.47 4.43
CA LEU A 64 -5.90 8.99 5.48
C LEU A 64 -5.20 7.81 6.15
N ASN A 65 -5.21 7.74 7.49
CA ASN A 65 -4.79 6.51 8.15
C ASN A 65 -5.80 5.38 7.86
N SER A 66 -5.38 4.41 7.07
CA SER A 66 -6.18 3.22 6.74
C SER A 66 -6.02 2.08 7.74
N ASP A 67 -5.05 2.14 8.67
CA ASP A 67 -4.91 1.18 9.75
C ASP A 67 -5.30 1.79 11.09
N TRP A 68 -6.52 1.48 11.51
CA TRP A 68 -7.11 2.05 12.72
C TRP A 68 -6.63 1.34 13.99
N ARG A 69 -5.85 0.26 13.84
CA ARG A 69 -5.34 -0.61 14.92
C ARG A 69 -3.85 -0.45 15.18
N SER A 70 -3.09 0.08 14.23
CA SER A 70 -1.67 0.40 14.38
C SER A 70 -1.47 1.86 14.81
N ASP A 71 -0.33 2.12 15.44
CA ASP A 71 0.15 3.47 15.74
C ASP A 71 0.88 4.10 14.54
N GLU A 72 1.31 3.27 13.58
CA GLU A 72 1.94 3.72 12.34
C GLU A 72 0.87 3.89 11.24
N PRO A 73 0.68 5.12 10.72
CA PRO A 73 -0.40 5.39 9.79
C PRO A 73 -0.07 4.90 8.37
N LEU A 74 -0.90 4.01 7.83
CA LEU A 74 -0.77 3.55 6.45
C LEU A 74 -1.46 4.52 5.50
N THR A 75 -0.68 5.43 4.92
CA THR A 75 -1.19 6.58 4.16
C THR A 75 -0.94 6.49 2.67
N TYR A 76 -0.25 5.44 2.22
CA TYR A 76 0.02 5.15 0.81
C TYR A 76 -0.64 3.85 0.39
N GLN A 77 -1.03 3.79 -0.88
CA GLN A 77 -1.63 2.60 -1.47
C GLN A 77 -1.09 2.35 -2.87
N THR A 78 -0.68 1.12 -3.14
CA THR A 78 -0.50 0.59 -4.50
C THR A 78 -1.73 -0.23 -4.85
N ILE A 79 -2.40 0.09 -5.96
CA ILE A 79 -3.60 -0.58 -6.46
C ILE A 79 -3.29 -1.17 -7.83
N VAL A 80 -3.75 -2.40 -8.06
CA VAL A 80 -3.75 -3.04 -9.38
C VAL A 80 -5.18 -3.08 -9.90
N VAL A 81 -5.38 -2.60 -11.13
CA VAL A 81 -6.67 -2.59 -11.82
C VAL A 81 -6.53 -3.26 -13.18
N GLY A 82 -7.45 -4.16 -13.50
CA GLY A 82 -7.48 -4.95 -14.71
C GLY A 82 -6.95 -6.38 -14.51
N GLY A 83 -7.39 -7.27 -15.40
CA GLY A 83 -7.02 -8.70 -15.37
C GLY A 83 -7.60 -9.43 -14.15
N GLY A 84 -6.89 -10.46 -13.68
CA GLY A 84 -7.29 -11.25 -12.50
C GLY A 84 -6.94 -10.60 -11.14
N TYR A 85 -6.46 -9.36 -11.15
CA TYR A 85 -5.91 -8.66 -9.99
C TYR A 85 -6.82 -7.56 -9.45
N ASP A 86 -8.04 -7.43 -9.99
CA ASP A 86 -9.02 -6.46 -9.55
C ASP A 86 -9.29 -6.59 -8.03
N ALA A 87 -9.35 -5.43 -7.37
CA ALA A 87 -9.49 -5.28 -5.92
C ALA A 87 -8.30 -5.73 -5.06
N SER A 88 -7.12 -5.97 -5.66
CA SER A 88 -5.88 -6.13 -4.91
C SER A 88 -5.19 -4.78 -4.66
N GLY A 89 -4.65 -4.61 -3.45
CA GLY A 89 -3.87 -3.44 -3.10
C GLY A 89 -3.02 -3.66 -1.87
N LEU A 90 -1.90 -2.94 -1.83
CA LEU A 90 -0.94 -2.96 -0.74
C LEU A 90 -0.86 -1.57 -0.12
N TRP A 91 -0.71 -1.54 1.20
CA TRP A 91 -0.67 -0.31 1.98
C TRP A 91 0.72 -0.11 2.59
N TYR A 92 1.16 1.14 2.67
CA TYR A 92 2.49 1.49 3.17
C TYR A 92 2.45 2.72 4.07
N ALA A 93 3.39 2.81 4.99
CA ALA A 93 3.52 3.95 5.89
C ALA A 93 4.25 5.11 5.21
N THR A 94 5.23 4.81 4.36
CA THR A 94 6.13 5.80 3.75
C THR A 94 6.11 5.82 2.22
N GLU A 95 6.52 6.95 1.62
CA GLU A 95 6.63 7.06 0.15
C GLU A 95 7.66 6.08 -0.42
N ASP A 96 8.78 5.88 0.28
CA ASP A 96 9.86 4.99 -0.17
C ASP A 96 9.41 3.53 -0.22
N GLU A 97 8.70 3.06 0.82
CA GLU A 97 8.08 1.73 0.83
C GLU A 97 7.03 1.59 -0.27
N ALA A 98 6.23 2.63 -0.50
CA ALA A 98 5.21 2.61 -1.55
C ALA A 98 5.84 2.52 -2.94
N ARG A 99 6.95 3.23 -3.18
CA ARG A 99 7.73 3.15 -4.43
C ARG A 99 8.38 1.78 -4.61
N GLU A 100 8.95 1.21 -3.55
CA GLU A 100 9.50 -0.14 -3.60
C GLU A 100 8.42 -1.18 -3.89
N GLY A 101 7.31 -1.09 -3.16
CA GLY A 101 6.14 -1.93 -3.36
C GLY A 101 5.57 -1.84 -4.77
N HIS A 102 5.51 -0.63 -5.34
CA HIS A 102 5.13 -0.43 -6.74
C HIS A 102 6.04 -1.20 -7.69
N ARG A 103 7.36 -1.02 -7.58
CA ARG A 103 8.35 -1.69 -8.45
C ARG A 103 8.19 -3.19 -8.38
N ARG A 104 8.08 -3.74 -7.16
CA ARG A 104 7.87 -5.17 -6.94
C ARG A 104 6.64 -5.69 -7.65
N VAL A 105 5.49 -5.03 -7.48
CA VAL A 105 4.23 -5.42 -8.14
C VAL A 105 4.38 -5.40 -9.66
N VAL A 106 4.99 -4.35 -10.21
CA VAL A 106 5.23 -4.24 -11.66
C VAL A 106 6.15 -5.35 -12.17
N ASP A 107 7.23 -5.65 -11.46
CA ASP A 107 8.18 -6.69 -11.85
C ASP A 107 7.56 -8.08 -11.81
N GLU A 108 6.78 -8.38 -10.77
CA GLU A 108 6.02 -9.63 -10.64
C GLU A 108 5.00 -9.79 -11.78
N LEU A 109 4.24 -8.73 -12.11
CA LEU A 109 3.27 -8.75 -13.20
C LEU A 109 3.95 -8.93 -14.57
N ARG A 110 5.07 -8.25 -14.80
CA ARG A 110 5.88 -8.42 -16.03
C ARG A 110 6.49 -9.82 -16.13
N ALA A 111 6.88 -10.43 -15.00
CA ALA A 111 7.40 -11.79 -14.97
C ALA A 111 6.30 -12.82 -15.26
N ALA A 112 5.12 -12.66 -14.67
CA ALA A 112 3.97 -13.54 -14.89
C ALA A 112 3.52 -13.56 -16.36
N GLN A 113 3.59 -12.43 -17.08
CA GLN A 113 3.26 -12.39 -18.51
C GLN A 113 4.26 -13.16 -19.38
N ARG A 114 5.54 -13.20 -18.98
CA ARG A 114 6.61 -13.96 -19.68
C ARG A 114 6.59 -15.45 -19.37
N SER A 115 5.85 -15.87 -18.35
CA SER A 115 5.74 -17.27 -17.92
C SER A 115 4.31 -17.53 -17.46
N PRO A 116 3.38 -17.86 -18.40
CA PRO A 116 1.94 -17.95 -18.12
C PRO A 116 1.50 -19.02 -17.10
N THR A 117 2.42 -19.67 -16.40
CA THR A 117 2.15 -20.88 -15.59
C THR A 117 1.82 -20.59 -14.12
N ASP A 118 1.98 -19.38 -13.56
CA ASP A 118 1.75 -19.17 -12.12
C ASP A 118 1.08 -17.82 -11.78
N ALA A 119 -0.26 -17.80 -11.75
CA ALA A 119 -1.07 -16.65 -11.32
C ALA A 119 -1.49 -16.70 -9.82
N SER A 120 -0.95 -17.65 -9.04
CA SER A 120 -1.46 -17.95 -7.69
C SER A 120 -0.72 -17.26 -6.52
N GLN A 121 0.39 -16.56 -6.75
CA GLN A 121 1.34 -16.22 -5.66
C GLN A 121 1.23 -14.81 -5.06
N LEU A 122 0.40 -13.92 -5.61
CA LEU A 122 0.22 -12.55 -5.10
C LEU A 122 -0.61 -12.44 -3.80
N ARG A 123 -1.00 -13.56 -3.17
CA ARG A 123 -1.86 -13.59 -1.98
C ARG A 123 -1.12 -13.47 -0.65
N GLU A 124 0.20 -13.66 -0.61
CA GLU A 124 0.95 -13.67 0.64
C GLU A 124 1.87 -12.45 0.73
N ALA A 125 1.38 -11.38 1.35
CA ALA A 125 2.26 -10.36 1.91
C ALA A 125 3.20 -11.02 2.95
N PRO A 126 4.44 -10.54 3.15
CA PRO A 126 5.31 -11.07 4.18
C PRO A 126 4.63 -10.86 5.54
N ALA A 127 4.29 -11.98 6.20
CA ALA A 127 3.92 -11.97 7.59
C ALA A 127 5.04 -11.31 8.38
N ASN A 128 4.67 -10.27 9.12
CA ASN A 128 5.52 -9.62 10.12
C ASN A 128 6.39 -10.68 10.82
N THR A 129 7.71 -10.54 10.66
CA THR A 129 8.66 -11.36 11.39
C THR A 129 8.49 -11.05 12.87
N GLU A 130 7.78 -11.92 13.60
CA GLU A 130 7.72 -11.84 15.06
C GLU A 130 9.17 -11.79 15.61
N PRO A 131 9.50 -10.87 16.52
CA PRO A 131 10.77 -10.95 17.21
C PRO A 131 10.80 -12.24 18.06
N PRO A 132 11.98 -12.88 18.22
CA PRO A 132 12.07 -14.14 18.95
C PRO A 132 11.60 -13.96 20.39
N ARG A 133 10.54 -14.69 20.77
CA ARG A 133 10.09 -14.81 22.15
C ARG A 133 11.21 -15.44 22.98
N SER A 134 11.92 -14.61 23.76
CA SER A 134 12.83 -15.10 24.79
C SER A 134 12.01 -15.81 25.87
N ARG A 135 12.01 -17.15 25.85
CA ARG A 135 11.59 -17.97 26.99
C ARG A 135 12.62 -17.82 28.11
N GLY A 136 12.43 -16.81 28.95
CA GLY A 136 13.08 -16.73 30.26
C GLY A 136 12.41 -17.69 31.23
N ARG A 137 13.08 -18.78 31.56
CA ARG A 137 12.73 -19.68 32.67
C ARG A 137 12.64 -18.86 33.97
N HIS A 138 11.48 -18.82 34.62
CA HIS A 138 11.46 -18.62 36.07
C HIS A 138 11.68 -19.99 36.71
N ALA A 139 12.91 -20.22 37.15
CA ALA A 139 13.20 -21.20 38.16
C ALA A 139 12.41 -20.81 39.42
N ARG A 140 11.63 -21.77 39.92
CA ARG A 140 11.28 -21.81 41.34
C ARG A 140 12.55 -22.21 42.06
N ASP A 141 12.92 -21.48 43.09
CA ASP A 141 13.67 -22.01 44.24
C ASP A 141 13.33 -21.14 45.46
N ASP A 142 12.87 -21.84 46.50
CA ASP A 142 12.68 -21.54 47.93
C ASP A 142 11.85 -20.32 48.40
#